data_AF-A0A2S5R768-F1
#
_entry.id   AF-A0A2S5R768-F1
#
_cell.length_a   1.000
_cell.length_b   1.000
_cell.length_c   1.000
_cell.angle_alpha   90.00
_cell.angle_beta   90.00
_cell.angle_gamma   90.00
#
_symmetry.space_group_name_H-M   'P 1'
#
loop_
_entity.id
_entity.type
_entity.pdbx_description
1 polymer ?
#
loop_
_entity_poly.entity_id
_entity_poly.type
_entity_poly.pdbx_seq_one_letter_code
_entity_poly.pdbx_strand_id
1 'polypeptide(L)' 'MQTKAKSLFICEFKFKRSEISAEIISEIRDKISRLKVPRGFSSIPVLFYLSGVADAVSISPYFYRIVDIVDFLDDA' A
#
# COMPACT_ATOMS: atom_id res chain seq x y z
N MET A 1 -13.93 10.98 -0.14
CA MET A 1 -13.10 12.09 0.40
C MET A 1 -12.52 11.64 1.74
N GLN A 2 -11.19 11.45 1.83
CA GLN A 2 -10.48 10.87 2.98
C GLN A 2 -10.77 11.57 4.33
N THR A 3 -10.91 12.90 4.29
CA THR A 3 -11.12 13.75 5.47
C THR A 3 -12.48 13.61 6.12
N LYS A 4 -13.50 13.11 5.41
CA LYS A 4 -14.86 12.94 5.95
C LYS A 4 -15.00 11.70 6.85
N ALA A 5 -14.18 10.67 6.61
CA ALA A 5 -14.20 9.40 7.36
C ALA A 5 -13.08 9.27 8.41
N LYS A 6 -12.28 10.33 8.62
CA LYS A 6 -11.05 10.29 9.43
C LYS A 6 -10.12 9.12 9.05
N SER A 7 -10.01 8.84 7.75
CA SER A 7 -9.16 7.78 7.22
C SER A 7 -8.13 8.37 6.28
N LEU A 8 -6.84 8.14 6.55
CA LEU A 8 -5.75 8.50 5.64
C LEU A 8 -5.33 7.25 4.89
N PHE A 9 -5.58 7.19 3.60
CA PHE A 9 -5.03 6.10 2.80
C PHE A 9 -3.57 6.42 2.49
N ILE A 10 -2.69 5.52 2.91
CA ILE A 10 -1.26 5.63 2.71
C ILE A 10 -0.92 4.78 1.48
N CYS A 11 -0.82 5.45 0.34
CA CYS A 11 -0.51 4.81 -0.94
C CYS A 11 1.01 4.66 -1.08
N GLU A 12 1.50 3.42 -1.05
CA GLU A 12 2.88 3.09 -1.41
C GLU A 12 2.93 2.60 -2.85
N PHE A 13 3.81 3.18 -3.65
CA PHE A 13 4.09 2.74 -5.02
C PHE A 13 5.41 1.99 -5.03
N LYS A 14 5.38 0.70 -5.38
CA LYS A 14 6.58 -0.14 -5.38
C LYS A 14 6.74 -0.84 -6.72
N PHE A 15 7.84 -0.51 -7.38
CA PHE A 15 8.24 -1.10 -8.65
C PHE A 15 9.57 -1.80 -8.44
N LYS A 16 9.60 -3.13 -8.62
CA LYS A 16 10.83 -3.92 -8.56
C LYS A 16 10.91 -4.77 -9.83
N ARG A 17 12.13 -5.15 -10.22
CA ARG A 17 12.32 -6.16 -11.29
C ARG A 17 11.86 -7.54 -10.82
N SER A 18 12.02 -7.82 -9.53
CA SER A 18 11.57 -9.03 -8.88
C SER A 18 10.20 -8.82 -8.23
N GLU A 19 9.63 -9.93 -7.78
CA GLU A 19 8.46 -9.93 -6.91
C GLU A 19 8.64 -9.06 -5.66
N ILE A 20 7.54 -8.47 -5.18
CA ILE A 20 7.48 -7.77 -3.90
C ILE A 20 7.32 -8.79 -2.77
N SER A 21 8.38 -8.90 -1.98
CA SER A 21 8.49 -9.77 -0.83
C SER A 21 7.90 -9.16 0.46
N ALA A 22 7.74 -9.98 1.49
CA ALA A 22 7.04 -9.63 2.73
C ALA A 22 7.67 -8.47 3.53
N GLU A 23 8.93 -8.12 3.28
CA GLU A 23 9.62 -6.98 3.91
C GLU A 23 8.93 -5.65 3.63
N ILE A 24 8.12 -5.56 2.55
CA ILE A 24 7.32 -4.36 2.25
C ILE A 24 6.39 -3.96 3.39
N ILE A 25 5.89 -4.93 4.16
CA ILE A 25 5.01 -4.69 5.31
C ILE A 25 5.77 -3.96 6.41
N SER A 26 6.98 -4.41 6.72
CA SER A 26 7.84 -3.74 7.70
C SER A 26 8.23 -2.34 7.23
N GLU A 27 8.64 -2.22 5.95
CA GLU A 27 9.02 -0.95 5.35
C GLU A 27 7.90 0.10 5.46
N ILE A 28 6.67 -0.27 5.12
CA ILE A 28 5.52 0.64 5.17
C ILE A 28 5.11 0.93 6.62
N ARG A 29 5.19 -0.05 7.53
CA ARG A 29 4.93 0.18 8.96
C ARG A 29 5.88 1.23 9.54
N ASP A 30 7.16 1.15 9.17
CA ASP A 30 8.18 2.10 9.59
C ASP A 30 7.99 3.47 8.95
N LYS A 31 7.56 3.54 7.69
CA LYS A 31 7.20 4.82 7.05
C LYS A 31 6.00 5.47 7.76
N ILE A 32 4.95 4.70 8.04
CA ILE A 32 3.74 5.18 8.70
C ILE A 32 4.04 5.65 10.12
N SER A 33 4.89 4.95 10.88
CA SER A 33 5.24 5.35 12.25
C SER A 33 5.94 6.72 12.33
N ARG A 34 6.62 7.12 11.24
CA ARG A 34 7.27 8.44 11.11
C ARG A 34 6.33 9.53 10.59
N LEU A 35 5.13 9.19 10.11
CA LEU A 35 4.17 10.17 9.65
C LEU A 35 3.48 10.87 10.83
N LYS A 36 3.40 12.20 10.76
CA LYS A 36 2.56 12.98 11.68
C LYS A 36 1.10 12.83 11.26
N VAL A 37 0.40 11.87 11.85
CA VAL A 37 -1.02 11.63 11.60
C VAL A 37 -1.87 12.50 12.55
N PRO A 38 -2.87 13.25 12.04
CA PRO A 38 -3.79 14.00 12.90
C PRO A 38 -4.51 13.08 13.89
N ARG A 39 -4.74 13.54 15.12
CA ARG A 39 -5.41 12.74 16.15
C ARG A 39 -6.79 12.26 15.67
N GLY A 40 -7.07 10.98 15.93
CA GLY A 40 -8.33 10.36 15.57
C GLY A 40 -8.45 9.95 14.10
N PHE A 41 -7.36 9.99 13.33
CA PHE A 41 -7.30 9.41 11.99
C PHE A 41 -6.67 8.02 12.02
N SER A 42 -7.24 7.11 11.23
CA SER A 42 -6.65 5.80 10.96
C SER A 42 -5.81 5.84 9.69
N SER A 43 -4.59 5.31 9.75
CA SER A 43 -3.76 5.07 8.57
C SER A 43 -4.16 3.75 7.91
N ILE A 44 -4.53 3.80 6.62
CA ILE A 44 -5.02 2.68 5.84
C ILE A 44 -4.01 2.39 4.72
N PRO A 45 -3.15 1.34 4.85
CA PRO A 45 -2.14 1.05 3.85
C PRO A 45 -2.76 0.55 2.53
N VAL A 46 -2.29 1.09 1.41
CA VAL A 46 -2.61 0.63 0.05
C VAL A 46 -1.30 0.43 -0.71
N LEU A 47 -1.10 -0.75 -1.28
CA LEU A 47 0.08 -1.07 -2.08
C LEU A 47 -0.28 -1.01 -3.56
N PHE A 48 0.48 -0.23 -4.33
CA PHE A 48 0.47 -0.27 -5.78
C PHE A 48 1.74 -0.98 -6.28
N TYR A 49 1.57 -1.92 -7.20
CA TYR A 49 2.65 -2.72 -7.75
C TYR A 49 2.60 -2.76 -9.28
N LEU A 50 3.71 -3.16 -9.90
CA LEU A 50 3.79 -3.48 -11.33
C LEU A 50 4.42 -4.86 -11.58
N SER A 51 5.30 -5.31 -10.68
CA SER A 51 5.81 -6.69 -10.67
C SER A 51 4.94 -7.57 -9.79
N GLY A 52 5.07 -8.90 -9.90
CA GLY A 52 4.35 -9.82 -9.02
C GLY A 52 4.49 -9.49 -7.53
N VAL A 53 3.56 -10.00 -6.74
CA VAL A 53 3.53 -9.84 -5.28
C VAL A 53 3.53 -11.22 -4.65
N ALA A 54 4.43 -11.44 -3.68
CA ALA A 54 4.55 -12.73 -3.02
C ALA A 54 3.23 -13.11 -2.34
N ASP A 55 2.93 -14.41 -2.31
CA ASP A 55 1.71 -14.93 -1.66
C ASP A 55 1.54 -14.39 -0.24
N ALA A 56 2.63 -14.38 0.53
CA ALA A 56 2.67 -13.85 1.90
C ALA A 56 2.24 -12.37 2.02
N VAL A 57 2.37 -11.58 0.96
CA VAL A 57 1.88 -10.20 0.88
C VAL A 57 0.44 -10.17 0.39
N SER A 58 0.10 -10.95 -0.64
CA SER A 58 -1.25 -10.97 -1.24
C SER A 58 -2.35 -11.42 -0.28
N ILE A 59 -2.06 -12.38 0.60
CA ILE A 59 -3.00 -12.91 1.60
C ILE A 59 -2.95 -12.15 2.94
N SER A 60 -2.03 -11.20 3.07
CA SER A 60 -1.84 -10.46 4.30
C SER A 60 -3.01 -9.50 4.54
N PRO A 61 -3.61 -9.48 5.75
CA PRO A 61 -4.65 -8.50 6.09
C PRO A 61 -4.09 -7.08 6.32
N TYR A 62 -2.77 -6.88 6.15
CA TYR A 62 -2.11 -5.61 6.41
C TYR A 62 -2.52 -4.51 5.41
N PHE A 63 -2.66 -4.87 4.14
CA PHE A 63 -3.07 -3.94 3.09
C PHE A 63 -4.58 -3.94 2.97
N TYR A 64 -5.18 -2.76 2.99
CA TYR A 64 -6.59 -2.61 2.66
C TYR A 64 -6.86 -2.97 1.20
N ARG A 65 -5.92 -2.62 0.32
CA ARG A 65 -5.95 -2.98 -1.08
C ARG A 65 -4.54 -3.13 -1.62
N ILE A 66 -4.36 -4.13 -2.47
CA ILE A 66 -3.17 -4.32 -3.30
C ILE A 66 -3.65 -4.13 -4.74
N VAL A 67 -2.97 -3.25 -5.47
CA VAL A 67 -3.43 -2.71 -6.75
C VAL A 67 -2.36 -2.98 -7.80
N ASP A 68 -2.70 -3.77 -8.81
CA ASP A 68 -1.88 -3.91 -10.01
C ASP A 68 -2.02 -2.63 -10.83
N ILE A 69 -0.91 -1.96 -11.12
CA ILE A 69 -0.92 -0.75 -11.94
C ILE A 69 -1.22 -1.11 -13.40
N VAL A 70 -0.91 -2.33 -13.85
CA VAL A 70 -1.22 -2.77 -15.21
C VAL A 70 -2.71 -2.67 -15.52
N ASP A 71 -3.58 -2.91 -14.53
CA ASP A 71 -5.04 -2.77 -14.65
C ASP A 71 -5.51 -1.35 -15.05
N PHE A 72 -4.64 -0.35 -14.98
CA PHE A 72 -4.93 1.05 -15.33
C PHE A 72 -4.24 1.51 -16.61
N LEU A 73 -3.53 0.62 -17.32
CA LEU A 73 -2.75 0.95 -18.51
C LEU A 73 -3.44 0.58 -19.83
N ASP A 74 -4.68 0.09 -19.78
CA ASP A 74 -5.48 -0.14 -20.98
C ASP A 74 -5.96 1.21 -21.55
N ASP A 75 -5.12 1.84 -22.38
CA ASP A 75 -5.41 2.82 -23.46
C ASP A 75 -4.08 3.46 -23.99
N ALA A 76 -3.07 2.64 -24.33
CA ALA A 76 -1.81 3.11 -24.95
C ALA A 76 -1.51 2.39 -26.27
#